data_AF-A0AAU8TXP7-F1
#
_entry.id   AF-A0AAU8TXP7-F1
#
_cell.length_a   1.000
_cell.length_b   1.000
_cell.length_c   1.000
_cell.angle_alpha   90.00
_cell.angle_beta   90.00
_cell.angle_gamma   90.00
#
_symmetry.space_group_name_H-M   'P 1'
#
loop_
_entity.id
_entity.type
_entity.pdbx_description
1 polymer ?
#
loop_
_entity_poly.entity_id
_entity_poly.type
_entity_poly.pdbx_seq_one_letter_code
_entity_poly.pdbx_strand_id
1 'polypeptide(L)'
;MLGSQLYGSWEISSVSGRDKPDGAGKATSQKLAVYADEKSDNSVVPEKLSNNGFCSAETMEERELAKGNSDQPSASRTQSRTSALSGLLAVRQAARRDRRVKFTSLLHHVTVELLHESFYSLKRDAASGVDGLSWREYEQSLLTRLTALHDRVHSGRYRAQPVRRVFIQKADGSERPLGVTTLEDKIVQTAVVQLLNAIYEQNFLGLSYGFRPGRGQHDALDALSVGIQNSRVRWVLDVDIRAFFDTIDHEWMMCFLQHRIADRRMLALIARWLRTGVLENGKRIPAKQGTPQGAPISPLLANIYLHYVMDLWIRQWRERTARGQMIAVRYADDSVLGFEKHEDAWSFRQVLEARLAQFNLTLHPEKTRLLRFGWFAIEDRKKRGEGKPETFDFLGFTHICDQTRNGMFVVRRVTIAKRMRATIKEIRAQLHKRRHESVPVIGQWLSRLFKGYCNYYHVPGNTRRLDAFRREVIDAWRHAFKRRSQRHRMNWERMTALVRLFIPYPRELPMHPYPIARFGVKTQGRSRMR
;
A
#
# COMPACT_ATOMS: atom_id res chain seq x y z
N MET A 1 -16.01 13.13 6.88
CA MET A 1 -16.69 11.81 6.91
C MET A 1 -15.68 10.75 6.52
N LEU A 2 -15.24 9.97 7.51
CA LEU A 2 -14.05 9.13 7.48
C LEU A 2 -14.28 7.83 6.68
N GLY A 3 -13.41 7.60 5.70
CA GLY A 3 -13.35 6.37 4.92
C GLY A 3 -12.81 5.20 5.75
N SER A 4 -13.58 4.12 5.79
CA SER A 4 -13.27 2.84 6.42
C SER A 4 -12.19 2.09 5.65
N GLN A 5 -10.96 2.16 6.14
CA GLN A 5 -9.85 1.28 5.75
C GLN A 5 -10.09 -0.13 6.30
N LEU A 6 -10.61 -1.03 5.47
CA LEU A 6 -10.71 -2.45 5.76
C LEU A 6 -10.15 -3.24 4.59
N TYR A 7 -8.82 -3.32 4.51
CA TYR A 7 -8.06 -4.57 4.51
C TYR A 7 -6.54 -4.28 4.41
N GLY A 8 -5.82 -4.64 5.49
CA GLY A 8 -4.49 -5.23 5.43
C GLY A 8 -3.35 -4.39 4.85
N SER A 9 -3.03 -3.25 5.46
CA SER A 9 -1.63 -2.82 5.50
C SER A 9 -0.87 -3.79 6.43
N TRP A 10 0.15 -4.43 5.88
CA TRP A 10 1.04 -5.38 6.54
C TRP A 10 1.96 -4.65 7.51
N GLU A 11 1.47 -4.37 8.71
CA GLU A 11 2.32 -3.94 9.81
C GLU A 11 1.97 -4.78 11.04
N ILE A 12 3.00 -5.40 11.59
CA ILE A 12 2.92 -6.31 12.73
C ILE A 12 2.66 -5.47 13.98
N SER A 13 1.56 -5.73 14.68
CA SER A 13 1.34 -5.27 16.04
C SER A 13 2.15 -6.13 17.01
N SER A 14 3.02 -5.50 17.80
CA SER A 14 3.82 -6.16 18.84
C SER A 14 2.94 -6.69 19.98
N VAL A 15 3.09 -7.98 20.31
CA VAL A 15 2.61 -8.57 21.56
C VAL A 15 3.76 -8.49 22.57
N SER A 16 3.56 -7.77 23.68
CA SER A 16 4.52 -7.69 24.78
C SER A 16 4.47 -8.97 25.62
N GLY A 17 5.50 -9.81 25.55
CA GLY A 17 5.76 -10.87 26.53
C GLY A 17 6.74 -10.35 27.57
N ARG A 18 6.33 -10.33 28.85
CA ARG A 18 7.23 -10.16 30.00
C ARG A 18 7.72 -11.54 30.40
N ASP A 19 8.99 -11.83 30.15
CA ASP A 19 9.68 -12.94 30.79
C ASP A 19 10.52 -12.40 31.96
N LYS A 20 10.24 -12.92 33.17
CA LYS A 20 11.10 -12.80 34.35
C LYS A 20 12.20 -13.85 34.27
N PRO A 21 13.43 -13.57 34.74
CA PRO A 21 14.44 -14.61 34.90
C PRO A 21 14.45 -15.17 36.34
N ASP A 22 14.47 -16.49 36.44
CA ASP A 22 14.94 -17.25 37.60
C ASP A 22 16.40 -17.68 37.37
N GLY A 23 17.19 -17.77 38.44
CA GLY A 23 18.27 -18.76 38.52
C GLY A 23 19.70 -18.25 38.68
N ALA A 24 20.11 -18.16 39.95
CA ALA A 24 21.45 -18.15 40.53
C ALA A 24 22.64 -18.74 39.74
N GLY A 25 23.81 -18.10 39.88
CA GLY A 25 25.12 -18.65 39.52
C GLY A 25 26.27 -17.75 40.02
N LYS A 26 27.14 -18.31 40.86
CA LYS A 26 28.23 -17.71 41.66
C LYS A 26 29.39 -17.06 40.90
N ALA A 27 30.08 -16.16 41.63
CA ALA A 27 31.51 -15.81 41.57
C ALA A 27 32.00 -15.01 40.33
N THR A 28 32.93 -14.05 40.37
CA THR A 28 34.02 -13.78 41.33
C THR A 28 34.45 -12.31 41.18
N SER A 29 35.00 -11.78 42.27
CA SER A 29 35.65 -10.48 42.45
C SER A 29 36.70 -10.09 41.40
N GLN A 30 36.77 -8.81 41.02
CA GLN A 30 38.02 -8.04 41.05
C GLN A 30 37.79 -6.52 40.94
N LYS A 31 38.35 -5.80 41.92
CA LYS A 31 38.50 -4.34 42.03
C LYS A 31 39.66 -3.84 41.16
N LEU A 32 39.55 -2.58 40.71
CA LEU A 32 40.58 -1.52 40.57
C LEU A 32 39.83 -0.32 39.94
N ALA A 33 39.53 0.83 40.54
CA ALA A 33 40.15 1.69 41.53
C ALA A 33 41.38 2.49 41.02
N VAL A 34 41.09 3.77 40.73
CA VAL A 34 41.78 5.03 41.11
C VAL A 34 42.65 5.81 40.08
N TYR A 35 42.45 7.15 40.17
CA TYR A 35 43.20 8.36 39.73
C TYR A 35 42.99 8.81 38.27
N ALA A 36 42.34 9.97 37.98
CA ALA A 36 42.61 11.39 38.35
C ALA A 36 44.03 11.81 37.90
N ASP A 37 44.29 12.94 37.25
CA ASP A 37 43.76 14.29 37.44
C ASP A 37 44.24 15.22 36.27
N GLU A 38 43.84 16.51 36.34
CA GLU A 38 44.49 17.71 35.75
C GLU A 38 44.07 18.31 34.39
N LYS A 39 43.11 19.25 34.50
CA LYS A 39 43.12 20.71 34.17
C LYS A 39 44.16 21.29 33.18
N SER A 40 43.70 22.17 32.27
CA SER A 40 43.88 23.64 32.36
C SER A 40 43.29 24.42 31.16
N ASP A 41 42.98 25.69 31.43
CA ASP A 41 42.15 26.65 30.72
C ASP A 41 42.83 27.41 29.55
N ASN A 42 42.04 27.97 28.61
CA ASN A 42 41.79 29.43 28.50
C ASN A 42 41.17 29.87 27.16
N SER A 43 40.21 30.80 27.27
CA SER A 43 39.55 31.58 26.21
C SER A 43 40.28 32.91 25.97
N VAL A 44 40.40 33.40 24.72
CA VAL A 44 40.42 34.85 24.37
C VAL A 44 39.99 35.06 22.90
N VAL A 45 39.12 36.04 22.65
CA VAL A 45 38.75 36.72 21.37
C VAL A 45 38.43 38.19 21.77
N PRO A 46 38.40 39.25 20.92
CA PRO A 46 39.01 39.58 19.60
C PRO A 46 39.79 40.92 19.60
N GLU A 47 40.37 41.34 18.45
CA GLU A 47 40.58 42.77 18.16
C GLU A 47 40.54 43.09 16.64
N LYS A 48 40.07 44.29 16.31
CA LYS A 48 39.83 44.89 14.96
C LYS A 48 40.53 46.26 14.91
N LEU A 49 40.85 46.75 13.70
CA LEU A 49 40.91 48.16 13.18
C LEU A 49 41.86 48.18 11.93
N SER A 50 41.85 49.08 10.93
CA SER A 50 40.88 49.91 10.19
C SER A 50 41.66 50.63 9.04
N ASN A 51 41.03 50.97 7.89
CA ASN A 51 40.87 52.36 7.36
C ASN A 51 40.64 52.55 5.82
N ASN A 52 39.84 53.61 5.56
CA ASN A 52 39.64 54.49 4.40
C ASN A 52 38.70 54.04 3.24
N GLY A 53 37.68 54.80 2.78
CA GLY A 53 37.13 56.11 3.17
C GLY A 53 36.02 56.63 2.19
N PHE A 54 35.20 57.59 2.67
CA PHE A 54 34.27 58.56 2.01
C PHE A 54 33.04 58.06 1.23
N CYS A 55 31.84 58.68 1.18
CA CYS A 55 31.10 59.82 1.80
C CYS A 55 29.60 59.59 1.40
N SER A 56 28.55 59.87 2.18
CA SER A 56 27.84 61.16 2.28
C SER A 56 26.61 61.03 3.20
N ALA A 57 26.25 62.15 3.84
CA ALA A 57 25.31 62.30 4.94
C ALA A 57 23.85 62.63 4.51
N GLU A 58 22.90 62.34 5.40
CA GLU A 58 21.77 63.19 5.82
C GLU A 58 21.11 62.55 7.07
N THR A 59 21.36 63.08 8.27
CA THR A 59 20.59 64.06 9.07
C THR A 59 19.55 63.42 10.02
N MET A 60 19.70 63.73 11.31
CA MET A 60 19.01 63.23 12.50
C MET A 60 17.51 63.56 12.55
N GLU A 61 16.74 62.68 13.21
CA GLU A 61 15.87 63.12 14.31
C GLU A 61 15.67 61.99 15.33
N GLU A 62 15.93 62.33 16.59
CA GLU A 62 15.88 61.50 17.79
C GLU A 62 14.57 61.81 18.53
N ARG A 63 13.80 60.79 18.93
CA ARG A 63 12.77 60.92 19.98
C ARG A 63 12.45 59.58 20.65
N GLU A 64 12.91 59.51 21.90
CA GLU A 64 12.42 58.87 23.13
C GLU A 64 11.63 57.54 23.13
N LEU A 65 12.12 56.68 24.04
CA LEU A 65 11.52 55.46 24.59
C LEU A 65 10.20 55.74 25.33
N ALA A 66 9.17 54.94 25.04
CA ALA A 66 8.05 54.70 25.95
C ALA A 66 7.88 53.20 26.24
N LYS A 67 7.88 52.87 27.54
CA LYS A 67 7.53 51.57 28.13
C LYS A 67 6.08 51.17 27.78
N GLY A 68 5.86 49.90 27.43
CA GLY A 68 4.53 49.29 27.36
C GLY A 68 4.61 47.78 27.10
N ASN A 69 3.95 46.99 27.95
CA ASN A 69 4.14 45.55 28.13
C ASN A 69 3.60 44.64 27.03
N SER A 70 4.19 43.44 27.00
CA SER A 70 3.60 42.11 26.71
C SER A 70 2.54 42.00 25.62
N ASP A 71 2.91 41.37 24.51
CA ASP A 71 2.16 40.24 23.96
C ASP A 71 3.06 39.42 23.02
N GLN A 72 3.28 38.16 23.37
CA GLN A 72 3.84 37.19 22.43
C GLN A 72 2.84 36.99 21.29
N PRO A 73 3.20 37.19 20.01
CA PRO A 73 2.33 36.74 18.93
C PRO A 73 2.38 35.21 18.92
N SER A 74 1.26 34.60 19.29
CA SER A 74 1.01 33.18 19.10
C SER A 74 1.34 32.79 17.65
N ALA A 75 2.34 31.93 17.51
CA ALA A 75 2.90 31.53 16.22
C ALA A 75 1.82 30.98 15.26
N SER A 76 1.87 31.46 14.02
CA SER A 76 0.95 31.17 12.93
C SER A 76 1.00 29.70 12.48
N ARG A 77 0.25 28.84 13.18
CA ARG A 77 0.06 27.41 12.86
C ARG A 77 -0.60 27.17 11.49
N THR A 78 -1.14 28.21 10.85
CA THR A 78 -1.95 28.13 9.62
C THR A 78 -1.18 28.53 8.36
N GLN A 79 -0.21 29.44 8.43
CA GLN A 79 0.50 29.94 7.23
C GLN A 79 1.49 28.91 6.64
N SER A 80 2.15 28.11 7.47
CA SER A 80 3.14 27.12 7.03
C SER A 80 2.52 25.94 6.27
N ARG A 81 1.35 25.45 6.70
CA ARG A 81 0.59 24.38 6.00
C ARG A 81 0.19 24.79 4.59
N THR A 82 -0.19 26.06 4.41
CA THR A 82 -0.56 26.61 3.11
C THR A 82 0.62 26.56 2.13
N SER A 83 1.85 26.79 2.59
CA SER A 83 3.05 26.79 1.74
C SER A 83 3.39 25.41 1.16
N ALA A 84 3.45 24.36 1.99
CA ALA A 84 3.76 23.00 1.52
C ALA A 84 2.68 22.45 0.57
N LEU A 85 1.40 22.69 0.88
CA LEU A 85 0.29 22.36 -0.01
C LEU A 85 0.36 23.14 -1.33
N SER A 86 0.77 24.41 -1.30
CA SER A 86 0.94 25.23 -2.50
C SER A 86 2.02 24.69 -3.44
N GLY A 87 3.15 24.22 -2.90
CA GLY A 87 4.23 23.60 -3.68
C GLY A 87 3.77 22.33 -4.41
N LEU A 88 3.10 21.41 -3.69
CA LEU A 88 2.58 20.17 -4.28
C LEU A 88 1.51 20.43 -5.35
N LEU A 89 0.65 21.42 -5.12
CA LEU A 89 -0.36 21.83 -6.10
C LEU A 89 0.27 22.42 -7.35
N ALA A 90 1.31 23.25 -7.21
CA ALA A 90 2.05 23.81 -8.34
C ALA A 90 2.69 22.70 -9.19
N VAL A 91 3.34 21.72 -8.56
CA VAL A 91 3.92 20.55 -9.25
C VAL A 91 2.85 19.77 -10.00
N ARG A 92 1.68 19.55 -9.38
CA ARG A 92 0.55 18.86 -10.02
C ARG A 92 0.01 19.65 -11.22
N GLN A 93 -0.13 20.97 -11.10
CA GLN A 93 -0.60 21.82 -12.19
C GLN A 93 0.39 21.82 -13.37
N ALA A 94 1.69 21.92 -13.10
CA ALA A 94 2.72 21.82 -14.11
C ALA A 94 2.69 20.46 -14.83
N ALA A 95 2.58 19.36 -14.07
CA ALA A 95 2.47 18.01 -14.64
C ALA A 95 1.20 17.81 -15.49
N ARG A 96 0.10 18.50 -15.14
CA ARG A 96 -1.16 18.45 -15.88
C ARG A 96 -1.11 19.28 -17.18
N ARG A 97 -0.44 20.43 -17.16
CA ARG A 97 -0.27 21.30 -18.33
C ARG A 97 0.62 20.64 -19.38
N ASP A 98 1.74 20.06 -18.95
CA ASP A 98 2.66 19.37 -19.86
C ASP A 98 3.13 18.01 -19.32
N ARG A 99 2.75 16.96 -20.06
CA ARG A 99 3.11 15.56 -19.78
C ARG A 99 4.55 15.20 -20.19
N ARG A 100 5.32 16.13 -20.78
CA ARG A 100 6.72 15.97 -21.22
C ARG A 100 7.73 16.75 -20.37
N VAL A 101 7.32 17.75 -19.59
CA VAL A 101 8.20 18.54 -18.71
C VAL A 101 9.03 17.67 -17.77
N LYS A 102 10.35 17.85 -17.77
CA LYS A 102 11.23 17.23 -16.77
C LYS A 102 11.40 18.15 -15.58
N PHE A 103 11.11 17.65 -14.38
CA PHE A 103 11.21 18.43 -13.15
C PHE A 103 12.65 18.43 -12.62
N THR A 104 13.24 19.62 -12.46
CA THR A 104 14.66 19.82 -12.10
C THR A 104 14.90 20.11 -10.62
N SER A 105 13.91 20.63 -9.88
CA SER A 105 14.02 21.02 -8.47
C SER A 105 12.91 20.41 -7.61
N LEU A 106 12.79 19.08 -7.64
CA LEU A 106 11.78 18.36 -6.87
C LEU A 106 12.13 18.29 -5.39
N LEU A 107 13.39 18.06 -5.06
CA LEU A 107 13.82 17.90 -3.67
C LEU A 107 13.57 19.16 -2.84
N HIS A 108 13.57 20.35 -3.48
CA HIS A 108 13.22 21.61 -2.83
C HIS A 108 11.82 21.60 -2.20
N HIS A 109 10.87 20.83 -2.75
CA HIS A 109 9.52 20.70 -2.19
C HIS A 109 9.42 19.73 -1.01
N VAL A 110 10.53 19.07 -0.63
CA VAL A 110 10.60 18.28 0.61
C VAL A 110 10.92 19.22 1.76
N THR A 111 9.88 19.87 2.29
CA THR A 111 9.99 20.80 3.43
C THR A 111 9.79 20.10 4.76
N VAL A 112 10.14 20.76 5.87
CA VAL A 112 9.92 20.24 7.24
C VAL A 112 8.43 19.95 7.48
N GLU A 113 7.54 20.78 6.93
CA GLU A 113 6.09 20.59 7.05
C GLU A 113 5.63 19.33 6.32
N LEU A 114 6.15 19.07 5.11
CA LEU A 114 5.81 17.84 4.38
C LEU A 114 6.31 16.60 5.11
N LEU A 115 7.49 16.66 5.73
CA LEU A 115 8.00 15.57 6.58
C LEU A 115 7.12 15.39 7.82
N HIS A 116 6.66 16.48 8.44
CA HIS A 116 5.76 16.45 9.58
C HIS A 116 4.40 15.82 9.23
N GLU A 117 3.79 16.22 8.11
CA GLU A 117 2.56 15.59 7.61
C GLU A 117 2.77 14.11 7.28
N SER A 118 3.91 13.78 6.68
CA SER A 118 4.29 12.40 6.39
C SER A 118 4.40 11.56 7.66
N PHE A 119 4.99 12.09 8.74
CA PHE A 119 5.08 11.42 10.04
C PHE A 119 3.71 11.06 10.61
N TYR A 120 2.75 11.99 10.58
CA TYR A 120 1.39 11.75 11.08
C TYR A 120 0.55 10.86 10.19
N SER A 121 0.94 10.67 8.93
CA SER A 121 0.30 9.71 8.02
C SER A 121 0.74 8.26 8.28
N LEU A 122 1.85 8.06 8.99
CA LEU A 122 2.33 6.73 9.39
C LEU A 122 1.46 6.16 10.50
N LYS A 123 1.36 4.83 10.54
CA LYS A 123 0.68 4.13 11.63
C LYS A 123 1.50 4.19 12.90
N ARG A 124 0.82 4.50 14.02
CA ARG A 124 1.45 4.67 15.34
C ARG A 124 2.03 3.38 15.92
N ASP A 125 1.41 2.25 15.60
CA ASP A 125 1.81 0.92 16.11
C ASP A 125 2.67 0.14 15.09
N ALA A 126 3.27 0.84 14.12
CA ALA A 126 4.14 0.21 13.13
C ALA A 126 5.38 -0.37 13.79
N ALA A 127 5.78 -1.57 13.37
CA ALA A 127 7.01 -2.20 13.84
C ALA A 127 8.23 -1.32 13.55
N SER A 128 9.12 -1.21 14.55
CA SER A 128 10.38 -0.48 14.45
C SER A 128 11.34 -1.13 13.45
N GLY A 129 12.18 -0.30 12.85
CA GLY A 129 13.24 -0.70 11.93
C GLY A 129 14.44 -1.31 12.66
N VAL A 130 15.61 -1.26 12.01
CA VAL A 130 16.88 -1.72 12.59
C VAL A 130 17.36 -0.87 13.77
N ASP A 131 16.88 0.37 13.86
CA ASP A 131 17.19 1.37 14.89
C ASP A 131 16.38 1.20 16.18
N GLY A 132 15.33 0.35 16.18
CA GLY A 132 14.48 0.11 17.34
C GLY A 132 13.54 1.26 17.73
N LEU A 133 13.77 2.47 17.22
CA LEU A 133 13.02 3.68 17.55
C LEU A 133 11.52 3.54 17.26
N SER A 134 10.71 3.71 18.30
CA SER A 134 9.25 3.67 18.17
C SER A 134 8.67 5.01 17.71
N TRP A 135 7.45 4.98 17.15
CA TRP A 135 6.75 6.19 16.73
C TRP A 135 6.56 7.18 17.89
N ARG A 136 6.24 6.67 19.10
CA ARG A 136 5.99 7.48 20.30
C ARG A 136 7.25 8.12 20.85
N GLU A 137 8.37 7.40 20.83
CA GLU A 137 9.67 7.96 21.21
C GLU A 137 10.12 9.06 20.25
N TYR A 138 9.86 8.88 18.96
CA TYR A 138 10.22 9.88 17.96
C TYR A 138 9.39 11.16 18.08
N GLU A 139 8.11 11.05 18.48
CA GLU A 139 7.21 12.20 18.64
C GLU A 139 7.69 13.18 19.75
N GLN A 140 8.37 12.69 20.79
CA GLN A 140 8.79 13.52 21.94
C GLN A 140 9.69 14.70 21.58
N SER A 141 10.46 14.60 20.49
CA SER A 141 11.32 15.68 19.98
C SER A 141 11.13 15.88 18.48
N LEU A 142 9.87 15.80 18.04
CA LEU A 142 9.51 15.71 16.62
C LEU A 142 10.11 16.85 15.79
N LEU A 143 9.87 18.11 16.18
CA LEU A 143 10.28 19.26 15.37
C LEU A 143 11.80 19.32 15.19
N THR A 144 12.55 19.20 16.29
CA THR A 144 14.02 19.20 16.28
C THR A 144 14.59 18.08 15.41
N ARG A 145 14.04 16.86 15.54
CA ARG A 145 14.47 15.70 14.74
C ARG A 145 14.13 15.88 13.26
N LEU A 146 12.96 16.43 12.94
CA LEU A 146 12.54 16.68 11.55
C LEU A 146 13.38 17.77 10.89
N THR A 147 13.74 18.85 11.59
CA THR A 147 14.66 19.87 11.06
C THR A 147 16.03 19.27 10.78
N ALA A 148 16.59 18.51 11.73
CA ALA A 148 17.86 17.82 11.52
C ALA A 148 17.81 16.78 10.38
N LEU A 149 16.68 16.07 10.22
CA LEU A 149 16.46 15.14 9.12
C LEU A 149 16.38 15.87 7.77
N HIS A 150 15.62 16.97 7.70
CA HIS A 150 15.53 17.84 6.55
C HIS A 150 16.93 18.32 6.11
N ASP A 151 17.72 18.82 7.06
CA ASP A 151 19.06 19.33 6.76
C ASP A 151 19.99 18.22 6.27
N ARG A 152 19.91 17.02 6.84
CA ARG A 152 20.67 15.84 6.35
C ARG A 152 20.24 15.44 4.94
N VAL A 153 18.94 15.47 4.62
CA VAL A 153 18.42 15.15 3.29
C VAL A 153 18.90 16.18 2.27
N HIS A 154 18.77 17.48 2.58
CA HIS A 154 19.16 18.55 1.65
C HIS A 154 20.66 18.68 1.47
N SER A 155 21.46 18.53 2.53
CA SER A 155 22.93 18.52 2.43
C SER A 155 23.50 17.23 1.82
N GLY A 156 22.65 16.23 1.54
CA GLY A 156 23.09 14.94 1.00
C GLY A 156 23.76 14.01 2.00
N ARG A 157 23.86 14.43 3.28
CA ARG A 157 24.43 13.66 4.41
C ARG A 157 23.51 12.52 4.89
N TYR A 158 22.25 12.50 4.46
CA TYR A 158 21.31 11.43 4.77
C TYR A 158 21.78 10.06 4.23
N ARG A 159 21.80 9.07 5.13
CA ARG A 159 22.17 7.68 4.84
C ARG A 159 20.95 6.79 5.09
N ALA A 160 20.43 6.21 4.02
CA ALA A 160 19.37 5.23 4.11
C ALA A 160 19.87 3.98 4.86
N GLN A 161 19.06 3.48 5.77
CA GLN A 161 19.43 2.38 6.66
C GLN A 161 19.07 1.04 6.00
N PRO A 162 19.79 -0.05 6.33
CA PRO A 162 19.44 -1.35 5.81
C PRO A 162 18.06 -1.78 6.32
N VAL A 163 17.31 -2.45 5.46
CA VAL A 163 15.94 -2.84 5.77
C VAL A 163 15.93 -4.14 6.58
N ARG A 164 15.18 -4.20 7.68
CA ARG A 164 15.09 -5.41 8.51
C ARG A 164 14.17 -6.45 7.84
N ARG A 165 14.69 -7.65 7.52
CA ARG A 165 13.88 -8.73 6.93
C ARG A 165 13.00 -9.40 7.99
N VAL A 166 11.73 -9.61 7.68
CA VAL A 166 10.77 -10.39 8.48
C VAL A 166 10.01 -11.32 7.55
N PHE A 167 9.92 -12.60 7.90
CA PHE A 167 9.21 -13.59 7.09
C PHE A 167 7.76 -13.74 7.55
N ILE A 168 6.84 -13.68 6.58
CA ILE A 168 5.44 -14.02 6.79
C ILE A 168 5.14 -15.31 6.04
N GLN A 169 4.64 -16.31 6.79
CA GLN A 169 4.17 -17.56 6.24
C GLN A 169 2.93 -17.34 5.38
N LYS A 170 2.98 -17.74 4.10
CA LYS A 170 1.81 -17.76 3.23
C LYS A 170 0.98 -19.01 3.46
N ALA A 171 -0.27 -18.98 2.98
CA ALA A 171 -1.18 -20.11 3.08
C ALA A 171 -0.74 -21.36 2.28
N ASP A 172 0.21 -21.21 1.35
CA ASP A 172 0.82 -22.29 0.57
C ASP A 172 2.09 -22.88 1.22
N GLY A 173 2.51 -22.36 2.38
CA GLY A 173 3.73 -22.77 3.08
C GLY A 173 4.99 -22.05 2.61
N SER A 174 4.92 -21.24 1.54
CA SER A 174 6.04 -20.39 1.14
C SER A 174 6.15 -19.17 2.05
N GLU A 175 7.36 -18.64 2.21
CA GLU A 175 7.58 -17.42 2.99
C GLU A 175 7.53 -16.18 2.10
N ARG A 176 6.91 -15.11 2.60
CA ARG A 176 6.97 -13.77 2.01
C ARG A 176 7.96 -12.94 2.82
N PRO A 177 9.10 -12.53 2.24
CA PRO A 177 9.99 -11.61 2.90
C PRO A 177 9.35 -10.21 2.91
N LEU A 178 9.23 -9.63 4.10
CA LEU A 178 8.92 -8.21 4.28
C LEU A 178 10.17 -7.48 4.77
N GLY A 179 10.33 -6.26 4.31
CA GLY A 179 11.32 -5.32 4.75
C GLY A 179 10.69 -4.24 5.63
N VAL A 180 11.11 -4.19 6.89
CA VAL A 180 10.75 -3.11 7.82
C VAL A 180 11.84 -2.05 7.80
N THR A 181 11.53 -0.88 7.25
CA THR A 181 12.42 0.29 7.20
C THR A 181 12.42 1.04 8.53
N THR A 182 13.46 1.85 8.75
CA THR A 182 13.51 2.78 9.90
C THR A 182 12.45 3.86 9.80
N LEU A 183 12.14 4.49 10.93
CA LEU A 183 11.08 5.49 10.98
C LEU A 183 11.45 6.73 10.14
N GLU A 184 12.68 7.22 10.23
CA GLU A 184 13.17 8.34 9.40
C GLU A 184 13.05 8.02 7.90
N ASP A 185 13.44 6.80 7.49
CA ASP A 185 13.32 6.36 6.10
C ASP A 185 11.86 6.33 5.66
N LYS A 186 10.93 5.85 6.52
CA LYS A 186 9.48 5.89 6.23
C LYS A 186 8.98 7.32 6.03
N ILE A 187 9.41 8.26 6.86
CA ILE A 187 8.98 9.68 6.78
C ILE A 187 9.43 10.27 5.45
N VAL A 188 10.72 10.17 5.12
CA VAL A 188 11.27 10.76 3.88
C VAL A 188 10.68 10.08 2.65
N GLN A 189 10.56 8.74 2.65
CA GLN A 189 9.94 8.01 1.55
C GLN A 189 8.48 8.41 1.34
N THR A 190 7.71 8.60 2.42
CA THR A 190 6.31 9.02 2.35
C THR A 190 6.19 10.43 1.77
N ALA A 191 7.07 11.36 2.18
CA ALA A 191 7.11 12.70 1.61
C ALA A 191 7.41 12.67 0.09
N VAL A 192 8.40 11.89 -0.32
CA VAL A 192 8.74 11.70 -1.75
C VAL A 192 7.59 11.05 -2.51
N VAL A 193 6.89 10.07 -1.93
CA VAL A 193 5.70 9.45 -2.55
C VAL A 193 4.61 10.48 -2.82
N GLN A 194 4.35 11.40 -1.89
CA GLN A 194 3.35 12.45 -2.10
C GLN A 194 3.70 13.35 -3.29
N LEU A 195 4.97 13.75 -3.39
CA LEU A 195 5.49 14.57 -4.48
C LEU A 195 5.44 13.84 -5.83
N LEU A 196 5.93 12.59 -5.87
CA LEU A 196 5.93 11.79 -7.09
C LEU A 196 4.50 11.45 -7.55
N ASN A 197 3.57 11.20 -6.62
CA ASN A 197 2.16 11.01 -6.96
C ASN A 197 1.55 12.26 -7.61
N ALA A 198 1.97 13.47 -7.22
CA ALA A 198 1.52 14.71 -7.86
C ALA A 198 1.86 14.75 -9.36
N ILE A 199 2.96 14.12 -9.75
CA ILE A 199 3.43 14.01 -11.14
C ILE A 199 2.79 12.80 -11.83
N TYR A 200 3.05 11.59 -11.33
CA TYR A 200 2.73 10.35 -12.04
C TYR A 200 1.24 10.05 -12.11
N GLU A 201 0.41 10.55 -11.19
CA GLU A 201 -1.05 10.39 -11.33
C GLU A 201 -1.63 11.10 -12.56
N GLN A 202 -0.93 12.11 -13.10
CA GLN A 202 -1.32 12.74 -14.38
C GLN A 202 -0.91 11.91 -15.60
N ASN A 203 0.03 10.97 -15.42
CA ASN A 203 0.60 10.13 -16.48
C ASN A 203 -0.04 8.73 -16.52
N PHE A 204 -0.37 8.16 -15.36
CA PHE A 204 -0.89 6.80 -15.26
C PHE A 204 -2.21 6.61 -16.02
N LEU A 205 -2.26 5.53 -16.80
CA LEU A 205 -3.43 5.18 -17.62
C LEU A 205 -4.65 4.80 -16.76
N GLY A 206 -5.84 4.92 -17.35
CA GLY A 206 -7.11 4.60 -16.70
C GLY A 206 -7.27 3.12 -16.30
N LEU A 207 -6.52 2.22 -16.96
CA LEU A 207 -6.53 0.77 -16.75
C LEU A 207 -5.85 0.31 -15.45
N SER A 208 -5.00 1.16 -14.84
CA SER A 208 -4.26 0.83 -13.62
C SER A 208 -4.97 1.36 -12.36
N TYR A 209 -5.11 0.51 -11.34
CA TYR A 209 -5.86 0.81 -10.12
C TYR A 209 -5.06 0.63 -8.82
N GLY A 210 -4.15 -0.34 -8.78
CA GLY A 210 -3.46 -0.72 -7.54
C GLY A 210 -2.61 0.41 -6.98
N PHE A 211 -2.63 0.61 -5.67
CA PHE A 211 -1.81 1.60 -4.94
C PHE A 211 -1.93 3.05 -5.42
N ARG A 212 -3.07 3.44 -6.01
CA ARG A 212 -3.31 4.80 -6.50
C ARG A 212 -4.30 5.56 -5.62
N PRO A 213 -4.07 6.85 -5.31
CA PRO A 213 -5.01 7.66 -4.56
C PRO A 213 -6.40 7.71 -5.21
N GLY A 214 -7.45 7.44 -4.42
CA GLY A 214 -8.85 7.48 -4.89
C GLY A 214 -9.28 6.31 -5.80
N ARG A 215 -8.44 5.28 -5.96
CA ARG A 215 -8.78 4.06 -6.72
C ARG A 215 -8.72 2.83 -5.81
N GLY A 216 -9.85 2.15 -5.64
CA GLY A 216 -9.97 0.95 -4.81
C GLY A 216 -9.98 -0.36 -5.62
N GLN A 217 -9.86 -1.50 -4.92
CA GLN A 217 -10.02 -2.84 -5.51
C GLN A 217 -11.40 -3.00 -6.17
N HIS A 218 -12.41 -2.48 -5.51
CA HIS A 218 -13.79 -2.43 -5.99
C HIS A 218 -13.96 -1.63 -7.29
N ASP A 219 -13.08 -0.67 -7.58
CA ASP A 219 -13.12 0.09 -8.85
C ASP A 219 -12.57 -0.74 -10.00
N ALA A 220 -11.48 -1.48 -9.75
CA ALA A 220 -10.93 -2.44 -10.71
C ALA A 220 -11.92 -3.58 -11.01
N LEU A 221 -12.54 -4.14 -9.96
CA LEU A 221 -13.54 -5.21 -10.10
C LEU A 221 -14.76 -4.77 -10.90
N ASP A 222 -15.16 -3.51 -10.79
CA ASP A 222 -16.29 -2.98 -11.56
C ASP A 222 -15.91 -2.64 -12.97
N ALA A 223 -14.75 -2.02 -13.17
CA ALA A 223 -14.20 -1.77 -14.50
C ALA A 223 -14.08 -3.06 -15.30
N LEU A 224 -13.61 -4.14 -14.66
CA LEU A 224 -13.52 -5.46 -15.27
C LEU A 224 -14.91 -6.02 -15.59
N SER A 225 -15.83 -6.00 -14.63
CA SER A 225 -17.20 -6.51 -14.84
C SER A 225 -17.94 -5.78 -15.94
N VAL A 226 -17.88 -4.44 -15.96
CA VAL A 226 -18.52 -3.59 -16.97
C VAL A 226 -17.81 -3.75 -18.31
N GLY A 227 -16.47 -3.81 -18.32
CA GLY A 227 -15.67 -4.05 -19.51
C GLY A 227 -16.04 -5.36 -20.20
N ILE A 228 -16.14 -6.46 -19.45
CA ILE A 228 -16.50 -7.78 -20.00
C ILE A 228 -17.96 -7.83 -20.48
N GLN A 229 -18.88 -7.16 -19.77
CA GLN A 229 -20.30 -7.20 -20.12
C GLN A 229 -20.64 -6.31 -21.32
N ASN A 230 -19.98 -5.15 -21.43
CA ASN A 230 -20.26 -4.19 -22.50
C ASN A 230 -19.41 -4.43 -23.76
N SER A 231 -18.27 -5.10 -23.62
CA SER A 231 -17.42 -5.46 -24.74
C SER A 231 -17.70 -6.91 -25.13
N ARG A 232 -17.53 -7.27 -26.41
CA ARG A 232 -17.75 -8.65 -26.90
C ARG A 232 -16.63 -9.62 -26.49
N VAL A 233 -16.18 -9.55 -25.24
CA VAL A 233 -15.10 -10.39 -24.71
C VAL A 233 -15.51 -11.86 -24.76
N ARG A 234 -14.62 -12.68 -25.30
CA ARG A 234 -14.74 -14.14 -25.40
C ARG A 234 -13.57 -14.87 -24.74
N TRP A 235 -12.46 -14.18 -24.51
CA TRP A 235 -11.26 -14.74 -23.92
C TRP A 235 -10.74 -13.82 -22.84
N VAL A 236 -10.29 -14.39 -21.73
CA VAL A 236 -9.64 -13.67 -20.64
C VAL A 236 -8.24 -14.22 -20.45
N LEU A 237 -7.26 -13.33 -20.47
CA LEU A 237 -5.88 -13.61 -20.09
C LEU A 237 -5.66 -13.09 -18.67
N ASP A 238 -5.54 -14.04 -17.74
CA ASP A 238 -5.16 -13.83 -16.34
C ASP A 238 -3.62 -13.75 -16.29
N VAL A 239 -3.04 -12.62 -15.89
CA VAL A 239 -1.60 -12.33 -15.95
C VAL A 239 -1.05 -12.10 -14.54
N ASP A 240 -0.09 -12.94 -14.15
CA ASP A 240 0.65 -12.82 -12.88
C ASP A 240 2.16 -12.76 -13.19
N ILE A 241 2.87 -11.82 -12.57
CA ILE A 241 4.32 -11.66 -12.73
C ILE A 241 5.03 -12.35 -11.56
N ARG A 242 5.99 -13.22 -11.88
CA ARG A 242 6.73 -13.98 -10.86
C ARG A 242 7.62 -13.05 -10.04
N ALA A 243 7.44 -13.09 -8.72
CA ALA A 243 8.29 -12.40 -7.74
C ALA A 243 8.56 -10.93 -8.07
N PHE A 244 7.56 -10.21 -8.60
CA PHE A 244 7.73 -8.90 -9.23
C PHE A 244 8.56 -7.90 -8.41
N PHE A 245 8.27 -7.74 -7.12
CA PHE A 245 9.00 -6.81 -6.26
C PHE A 245 10.48 -7.19 -6.07
N ASP A 246 10.84 -8.46 -6.20
CA ASP A 246 12.19 -8.97 -5.98
C ASP A 246 13.02 -8.98 -7.28
N THR A 247 12.38 -8.79 -8.44
CA THR A 247 13.01 -8.83 -9.78
C THR A 247 13.11 -7.46 -10.45
N ILE A 248 12.65 -6.38 -9.80
CA ILE A 248 12.74 -5.02 -10.36
C ILE A 248 14.20 -4.65 -10.64
N ASP A 249 14.51 -4.37 -11.90
CA ASP A 249 15.83 -3.91 -12.30
C ASP A 249 16.04 -2.44 -11.91
N HIS A 250 17.13 -2.15 -11.18
CA HIS A 250 17.42 -0.81 -10.68
C HIS A 250 17.81 0.15 -11.80
N GLU A 251 18.52 -0.31 -12.82
CA GLU A 251 18.96 0.53 -13.93
C GLU A 251 17.75 0.97 -14.75
N TRP A 252 16.89 0.03 -15.13
CA TRP A 252 15.63 0.34 -15.81
C TRP A 252 14.74 1.25 -14.97
N MET A 253 14.61 1.01 -13.67
CA MET A 253 13.85 1.87 -12.77
C MET A 253 14.36 3.32 -12.81
N MET A 254 15.68 3.51 -12.75
CA MET A 254 16.27 4.85 -12.81
C MET A 254 16.05 5.51 -14.18
N CYS A 255 16.16 4.76 -15.29
CA CYS A 255 15.83 5.26 -16.63
C CYS A 255 14.36 5.71 -16.72
N PHE A 256 13.43 4.94 -16.17
CA PHE A 256 12.01 5.30 -16.18
C PHE A 256 11.72 6.56 -15.38
N LEU A 257 12.34 6.72 -14.21
CA LEU A 257 12.22 7.93 -13.40
C LEU A 257 12.76 9.17 -14.14
N GLN A 258 13.87 9.01 -14.87
CA GLN A 258 14.51 10.09 -15.64
C GLN A 258 13.67 10.64 -16.80
N HIS A 259 12.62 9.93 -17.24
CA HIS A 259 11.69 10.47 -18.23
C HIS A 259 10.93 11.70 -17.70
N ARG A 260 10.66 11.77 -16.40
CA ARG A 260 9.92 12.88 -15.77
C ARG A 260 10.78 13.68 -14.79
N ILE A 261 11.84 13.10 -14.25
CA ILE A 261 12.65 13.72 -13.20
C ILE A 261 14.04 14.01 -13.75
N ALA A 262 14.43 15.28 -13.78
CA ALA A 262 15.80 15.72 -14.06
C ALA A 262 16.58 16.11 -12.78
N ASP A 263 15.90 16.21 -11.64
CA ASP A 263 16.53 16.48 -10.35
C ASP A 263 17.47 15.33 -9.92
N ARG A 264 18.78 15.58 -10.04
CA ARG A 264 19.83 14.61 -9.68
C ARG A 264 19.82 14.26 -8.20
N ARG A 265 19.46 15.19 -7.31
CA ARG A 265 19.45 14.95 -5.86
C ARG A 265 18.31 14.01 -5.49
N MET A 266 17.13 14.20 -6.09
CA MET A 266 15.98 13.29 -5.93
C MET A 266 16.28 11.90 -6.47
N LEU A 267 16.85 11.82 -7.68
CA LEU A 267 17.23 10.53 -8.29
C LEU A 267 18.28 9.79 -7.44
N ALA A 268 19.28 10.51 -6.92
CA ALA A 268 20.29 9.92 -6.04
C ALA A 268 19.68 9.40 -4.73
N LEU A 269 18.69 10.10 -4.16
CA LEU A 269 17.98 9.64 -2.96
C LEU A 269 17.22 8.33 -3.22
N ILE A 270 16.50 8.23 -4.33
CA ILE A 270 15.77 7.01 -4.71
C ILE A 270 16.74 5.86 -4.99
N ALA A 271 17.83 6.12 -5.72
CA ALA A 271 18.86 5.13 -5.99
C ALA A 271 19.51 4.58 -4.71
N ARG A 272 19.68 5.43 -3.67
CA ARG A 272 20.16 4.97 -2.35
C ARG A 272 19.19 3.97 -1.73
N TRP A 273 17.88 4.24 -1.75
CA TRP A 273 16.88 3.32 -1.19
C TRP A 273 16.79 1.98 -1.94
N LEU A 274 17.00 1.98 -3.25
CA LEU A 274 17.02 0.74 -4.04
C LEU A 274 18.26 -0.09 -3.73
N ARG A 275 19.43 0.56 -3.59
CA ARG A 275 20.71 -0.10 -3.31
C ARG A 275 20.91 -0.46 -1.84
N THR A 276 20.11 0.10 -0.92
CA THR A 276 20.19 -0.28 0.48
C THR A 276 19.87 -1.76 0.63
N GLY A 277 20.90 -2.52 0.96
CA GLY A 277 20.79 -3.93 1.26
C GLY A 277 19.86 -4.23 2.43
N VAL A 278 19.59 -5.50 2.60
CA VAL A 278 18.73 -6.03 3.66
C VAL A 278 19.61 -6.53 4.81
N LEU A 279 19.16 -6.29 6.04
CA LEU A 279 19.75 -6.91 7.23
C LEU A 279 18.95 -8.17 7.57
N GLU A 280 19.62 -9.32 7.51
CA GLU A 280 19.05 -10.64 7.80
C GLU A 280 19.99 -11.38 8.76
N ASN A 281 19.49 -11.78 9.94
CA ASN A 281 20.26 -12.45 10.98
C ASN A 281 21.60 -11.76 11.33
N GLY A 282 21.60 -10.42 11.38
CA GLY A 282 22.80 -9.61 11.66
C GLY A 282 23.77 -9.47 10.48
N LYS A 283 23.54 -10.13 9.35
CA LYS A 283 24.35 -10.01 8.13
C LYS A 283 23.70 -9.05 7.14
N ARG A 284 24.52 -8.16 6.56
CA ARG A 284 24.09 -7.23 5.52
C ARG A 284 24.22 -7.89 4.15
N ILE A 285 23.10 -8.06 3.48
CA ILE A 285 23.03 -8.62 2.12
C ILE A 285 22.79 -7.47 1.14
N PRO A 286 23.69 -7.20 0.18
CA PRO A 286 23.49 -6.13 -0.80
C PRO A 286 22.28 -6.41 -1.69
N ALA A 287 21.47 -5.38 -1.96
CA ALA A 287 20.34 -5.48 -2.88
C ALA A 287 20.83 -5.20 -4.30
N LYS A 288 20.98 -6.25 -5.11
CA LYS A 288 21.36 -6.13 -6.54
C LYS A 288 20.15 -5.80 -7.44
N GLN A 289 18.96 -6.22 -7.02
CA GLN A 289 17.71 -6.05 -7.73
C GLN A 289 16.55 -6.03 -6.73
N GLY A 290 15.37 -5.62 -7.19
CA GLY A 290 14.14 -5.57 -6.42
C GLY A 290 13.98 -4.29 -5.60
N THR A 291 12.84 -4.16 -4.95
CA THR A 291 12.54 -3.08 -4.01
C THR A 291 12.05 -3.69 -2.70
N PRO A 292 12.45 -3.17 -1.52
CA PRO A 292 12.04 -3.75 -0.25
C PRO A 292 10.51 -3.81 -0.10
N GLN A 293 9.97 -5.01 0.09
CA GLN A 293 8.53 -5.20 0.28
C GLN A 293 8.10 -4.67 1.65
N GLY A 294 7.42 -3.52 1.71
CA GLY A 294 7.00 -2.89 2.98
C GLY A 294 7.54 -1.47 3.15
N ALA A 295 8.48 -1.05 2.31
CA ALA A 295 8.88 0.36 2.22
C ALA A 295 7.74 1.20 1.59
N PRO A 296 7.37 2.37 2.17
CA PRO A 296 6.29 3.22 1.65
C PRO A 296 6.42 3.61 0.18
N ILE A 297 7.64 3.73 -0.35
CA ILE A 297 7.88 4.11 -1.75
C ILE A 297 7.73 2.96 -2.76
N SER A 298 7.93 1.72 -2.32
CA SER A 298 7.94 0.53 -3.19
C SER A 298 6.70 0.39 -4.07
N PRO A 299 5.46 0.57 -3.57
CA PRO A 299 4.26 0.43 -4.40
C PRO A 299 4.17 1.45 -5.54
N LEU A 300 4.66 2.68 -5.32
CA LEU A 300 4.67 3.70 -6.36
C LEU A 300 5.71 3.39 -7.43
N LEU A 301 6.92 2.99 -7.02
CA LEU A 301 7.98 2.59 -7.96
C LEU A 301 7.54 1.40 -8.81
N ALA A 302 6.94 0.39 -8.19
CA ALA A 302 6.29 -0.74 -8.86
C ALA A 302 5.31 -0.29 -9.96
N ASN A 303 4.44 0.67 -9.65
CA ASN A 303 3.49 1.21 -10.60
C ASN A 303 4.14 2.00 -11.73
N ILE A 304 5.19 2.78 -11.45
CA ILE A 304 5.98 3.50 -12.45
C ILE A 304 6.61 2.50 -13.42
N TYR A 305 7.24 1.46 -12.91
CA TYR A 305 7.88 0.43 -13.72
C TYR A 305 6.88 -0.24 -14.67
N LEU A 306 5.78 -0.77 -14.14
CA LEU A 306 4.75 -1.43 -14.95
C LEU A 306 4.02 -0.46 -15.87
N HIS A 307 3.97 0.83 -15.55
CA HIS A 307 3.41 1.82 -16.47
C HIS A 307 4.18 1.89 -17.78
N TYR A 308 5.52 1.95 -17.71
CA TYR A 308 6.38 2.03 -18.90
C TYR A 308 6.52 0.68 -19.61
N VAL A 309 6.70 -0.39 -18.84
CA VAL A 309 6.93 -1.73 -19.41
C VAL A 309 5.66 -2.31 -20.03
N MET A 310 4.51 -2.13 -19.36
CA MET A 310 3.28 -2.85 -19.66
C MET A 310 2.12 -1.93 -20.03
N ASP A 311 1.74 -0.92 -19.22
CA ASP A 311 0.51 -0.15 -19.47
C ASP A 311 0.56 0.62 -20.80
N LEU A 312 1.65 1.35 -21.05
CA LEU A 312 1.83 2.10 -22.29
C LEU A 312 1.89 1.17 -23.51
N TRP A 313 2.52 0.01 -23.35
CA TRP A 313 2.66 -0.99 -24.39
C TRP A 313 1.33 -1.69 -24.71
N ILE A 314 0.52 -2.04 -23.69
CA ILE A 314 -0.84 -2.54 -23.86
C ILE A 314 -1.67 -1.58 -24.70
N ARG A 315 -1.62 -0.27 -24.37
CA ARG A 315 -2.35 0.74 -25.14
C ARG A 315 -1.87 0.79 -26.59
N GLN A 316 -0.57 0.83 -26.82
CA GLN A 316 0.01 0.87 -28.16
C GLN A 316 -0.36 -0.38 -28.97
N TRP A 317 -0.30 -1.56 -28.37
CA TRP A 317 -0.65 -2.82 -29.04
C TRP A 317 -2.13 -2.87 -29.39
N ARG A 318 -2.99 -2.43 -28.46
CA ARG A 318 -4.44 -2.29 -28.68
C ARG A 318 -4.77 -1.36 -29.86
N GLU A 319 -4.02 -0.27 -30.03
CA GLU A 319 -4.25 0.69 -31.11
C GLU A 319 -3.72 0.22 -32.47
N ARG A 320 -2.64 -0.56 -32.50
CA ARG A 320 -1.92 -0.89 -33.75
C ARG A 320 -2.14 -2.31 -34.26
N THR A 321 -2.41 -3.25 -33.37
CA THR A 321 -2.34 -4.70 -33.68
C THR A 321 -3.66 -5.42 -33.43
N ALA A 322 -4.38 -5.03 -32.38
CA ALA A 322 -5.64 -5.69 -32.02
C ALA A 322 -6.66 -5.59 -33.16
N ARG A 323 -7.22 -6.73 -33.56
CA ARG A 323 -8.24 -6.82 -34.61
C ARG A 323 -9.66 -6.84 -34.04
N GLY A 324 -9.81 -7.14 -32.76
CA GLY A 324 -11.08 -7.15 -32.03
C GLY A 324 -11.06 -6.23 -30.82
N GLN A 325 -12.18 -6.20 -30.09
CA GLN A 325 -12.24 -5.44 -28.84
C GLN A 325 -11.32 -6.05 -27.78
N MET A 326 -10.57 -5.17 -27.11
CA MET A 326 -9.69 -5.51 -26.00
C MET A 326 -9.98 -4.61 -24.81
N ILE A 327 -10.03 -5.21 -23.62
CA ILE A 327 -10.08 -4.52 -22.33
C ILE A 327 -8.87 -4.94 -21.49
N ALA A 328 -8.41 -4.06 -20.61
CA ALA A 328 -7.33 -4.36 -19.68
C ALA A 328 -7.64 -3.71 -18.33
N VAL A 329 -7.40 -4.45 -17.26
CA VAL A 329 -7.50 -3.97 -15.87
C VAL A 329 -6.29 -4.48 -15.11
N ARG A 330 -5.55 -3.56 -14.50
CA ARG A 330 -4.38 -3.89 -13.67
C ARG A 330 -4.58 -3.41 -12.24
N TYR A 331 -4.28 -4.28 -11.29
CA TYR A 331 -4.18 -3.94 -9.88
C TYR A 331 -2.81 -4.38 -9.35
N ALA A 332 -1.88 -3.42 -9.28
CA ALA A 332 -0.48 -3.69 -8.98
C ALA A 332 0.16 -4.62 -10.02
N ASP A 333 0.64 -5.79 -9.60
CA ASP A 333 1.22 -6.86 -10.42
C ASP A 333 0.16 -7.76 -11.07
N ASP A 334 -0.99 -7.94 -10.41
CA ASP A 334 -2.13 -8.73 -10.90
C ASP A 334 -2.87 -7.98 -12.03
N SER A 335 -2.95 -8.60 -13.21
CA SER A 335 -3.55 -7.98 -14.39
C SER A 335 -4.50 -8.95 -15.11
N VAL A 336 -5.65 -8.44 -15.53
CA VAL A 336 -6.63 -9.22 -16.31
C VAL A 336 -6.91 -8.48 -17.61
N LEU A 337 -6.72 -9.18 -18.73
CA LEU A 337 -7.01 -8.67 -20.07
C LEU A 337 -8.12 -9.49 -20.71
N GLY A 338 -9.06 -8.82 -21.37
CA GLY A 338 -10.16 -9.47 -22.09
C GLY A 338 -10.08 -9.19 -23.57
N PHE A 339 -10.33 -10.20 -24.39
CA PHE A 339 -10.24 -10.16 -25.85
C PHE A 339 -11.50 -10.73 -26.50
N GLU A 340 -11.90 -10.14 -27.62
CA GLU A 340 -12.96 -10.67 -28.48
C GLU A 340 -12.47 -11.88 -29.30
N LYS A 341 -11.26 -11.80 -29.86
CA LYS A 341 -10.69 -12.82 -30.76
C LYS A 341 -9.67 -13.70 -30.03
N HIS A 342 -9.64 -14.99 -30.36
CA HIS A 342 -8.69 -15.93 -29.75
C HIS A 342 -7.26 -15.65 -30.23
N GLU A 343 -7.12 -15.34 -31.52
CA GLU A 343 -5.84 -15.09 -32.18
C GLU A 343 -5.14 -13.88 -31.55
N ASP A 344 -5.90 -12.81 -31.29
CA ASP A 344 -5.42 -11.62 -30.60
C ASP A 344 -4.92 -11.96 -29.19
N ALA A 345 -5.68 -12.76 -28.42
CA ALA A 345 -5.31 -13.13 -27.07
C ALA A 345 -4.05 -14.02 -27.01
N TRP A 346 -3.96 -14.98 -27.92
CA TRP A 346 -2.82 -15.89 -28.01
C TRP A 346 -1.54 -15.17 -28.47
N SER A 347 -1.65 -14.35 -29.52
CA SER A 347 -0.55 -13.51 -30.00
C SER A 347 -0.08 -12.54 -28.91
N PHE A 348 -1.03 -11.87 -28.24
CA PHE A 348 -0.73 -10.93 -27.16
C PHE A 348 0.05 -11.58 -26.02
N ARG A 349 -0.31 -12.81 -25.62
CA ARG A 349 0.41 -13.52 -24.55
C ARG A 349 1.89 -13.68 -24.89
N GLN A 350 2.22 -14.10 -26.11
CA GLN A 350 3.60 -14.34 -26.53
C GLN A 350 4.40 -13.03 -26.61
N VAL A 351 3.82 -12.01 -27.23
CA VAL A 351 4.51 -10.72 -27.35
C VAL A 351 4.65 -10.03 -25.99
N LEU A 352 3.71 -10.24 -25.05
CA LEU A 352 3.83 -9.76 -23.68
C LEU A 352 4.98 -10.46 -22.93
N GLU A 353 5.12 -11.77 -23.09
CA GLU A 353 6.22 -12.53 -22.50
C GLU A 353 7.59 -12.03 -22.98
N ALA A 354 7.75 -11.90 -24.29
CA ALA A 354 8.97 -11.35 -24.90
C ALA A 354 9.22 -9.90 -24.43
N ARG A 355 8.16 -9.09 -24.33
CA ARG A 355 8.27 -7.71 -23.84
C ARG A 355 8.74 -7.66 -22.39
N LEU A 356 8.19 -8.48 -21.50
CA LEU A 356 8.57 -8.50 -20.09
C LEU A 356 10.01 -8.98 -19.89
N ALA A 357 10.45 -9.96 -20.68
CA ALA A 357 11.82 -10.47 -20.64
C ALA A 357 12.86 -9.38 -20.95
N GLN A 358 12.55 -8.43 -21.85
CA GLN A 358 13.43 -7.28 -22.13
C GLN A 358 13.71 -6.38 -20.91
N PHE A 359 12.85 -6.43 -19.89
CA PHE A 359 12.97 -5.64 -18.66
C PHE A 359 13.18 -6.52 -17.43
N ASN A 360 13.80 -7.70 -17.60
CA ASN A 360 14.12 -8.64 -16.52
C ASN A 360 12.89 -9.09 -15.69
N LEU A 361 11.72 -9.12 -16.34
CA LEU A 361 10.48 -9.64 -15.74
C LEU A 361 10.07 -10.96 -16.39
N THR A 362 9.47 -11.84 -15.61
CA THR A 362 9.01 -13.16 -16.08
C THR A 362 7.55 -13.38 -15.72
N LEU A 363 6.77 -13.84 -16.70
CA LEU A 363 5.40 -14.28 -16.46
C LEU A 363 5.39 -15.54 -15.60
N HIS A 364 4.42 -15.65 -14.71
CA HIS A 364 4.26 -16.85 -13.90
C HIS A 364 3.61 -17.95 -14.76
N PRO A 365 4.30 -19.06 -15.07
CA PRO A 365 3.84 -20.04 -16.06
C PRO A 365 2.53 -20.73 -15.67
N GLU A 366 2.38 -21.07 -14.38
CA GLU A 366 1.20 -21.80 -13.88
C GLU A 366 -0.02 -20.91 -13.62
N LYS A 367 0.21 -19.65 -13.23
CA LYS A 367 -0.88 -18.72 -12.89
C LYS A 367 -1.38 -17.96 -14.11
N THR A 368 -0.48 -17.66 -15.05
CA THR A 368 -0.83 -16.95 -16.28
C THR A 368 -1.60 -17.88 -17.20
N ARG A 369 -2.89 -17.62 -17.41
CA ARG A 369 -3.79 -18.54 -18.12
C ARG A 369 -4.67 -17.79 -19.11
N LEU A 370 -4.83 -18.38 -20.29
CA LEU A 370 -5.79 -17.94 -21.29
C LEU A 370 -7.05 -18.80 -21.17
N LEU A 371 -8.18 -18.17 -20.88
CA LEU A 371 -9.43 -18.84 -20.51
C LEU A 371 -10.57 -18.42 -21.44
N ARG A 372 -11.46 -19.36 -21.78
CA ARG A 372 -12.68 -19.04 -22.54
C ARG A 372 -13.72 -18.43 -21.58
N PHE A 373 -13.98 -17.13 -21.71
CA PHE A 373 -14.83 -16.37 -20.77
C PHE A 373 -15.62 -15.25 -21.46
N GLY A 374 -16.86 -15.02 -21.06
CA GLY A 374 -17.70 -13.90 -21.54
C GLY A 374 -19.03 -14.35 -22.14
N TRP A 375 -19.66 -13.46 -22.93
CA TRP A 375 -21.03 -13.59 -23.44
C TRP A 375 -21.34 -14.96 -24.06
N PHE A 376 -20.46 -15.42 -24.94
CA PHE A 376 -20.66 -16.64 -25.73
C PHE A 376 -20.08 -17.90 -25.07
N ALA A 377 -19.40 -17.78 -23.92
CA ALA A 377 -18.70 -18.91 -23.32
C ALA A 377 -19.67 -20.01 -22.84
N ILE A 378 -20.83 -19.63 -22.30
CA ILE A 378 -21.87 -20.59 -21.86
C ILE A 378 -22.46 -21.34 -23.04
N GLU A 379 -22.81 -20.62 -24.11
CA GLU A 379 -23.47 -21.20 -25.29
C GLU A 379 -22.52 -22.10 -26.08
N ASP A 380 -21.28 -21.65 -26.33
CA ASP A 380 -20.28 -22.43 -27.06
C ASP A 380 -19.94 -23.73 -26.33
N ARG A 381 -19.83 -23.70 -24.99
CA ARG A 381 -19.62 -24.93 -24.21
C ARG A 381 -20.78 -25.89 -24.27
N LYS A 382 -22.02 -25.37 -24.14
CA LYS A 382 -23.23 -26.20 -24.31
C LYS A 382 -23.26 -26.87 -25.68
N LYS A 383 -22.92 -26.15 -26.76
CA LYS A 383 -22.84 -26.70 -28.13
C LYS A 383 -21.80 -27.80 -28.26
N ARG A 384 -20.69 -27.72 -27.52
CA ARG A 384 -19.61 -28.70 -27.50
C ARG A 384 -19.83 -29.86 -26.51
N GLY A 385 -20.95 -29.88 -25.79
CA GLY A 385 -21.18 -30.84 -24.69
C GLY A 385 -20.25 -30.65 -23.50
N GLU A 386 -19.54 -29.52 -23.43
CA GLU A 386 -18.67 -29.18 -22.32
C GLU A 386 -19.50 -28.63 -21.14
N GLY A 387 -19.03 -28.84 -19.92
CA GLY A 387 -19.68 -28.37 -18.70
C GLY A 387 -19.69 -26.83 -18.54
N LYS A 388 -19.73 -26.35 -17.31
CA LYS A 388 -19.74 -24.89 -17.05
C LYS A 388 -18.48 -24.21 -17.62
N PRO A 389 -18.56 -22.95 -18.06
CA PRO A 389 -17.38 -22.17 -18.44
C PRO A 389 -16.32 -22.12 -17.35
N GLU A 390 -15.08 -21.85 -17.78
CA GLU A 390 -13.98 -21.61 -16.88
C GLU A 390 -14.22 -20.38 -16.01
N THR A 391 -13.54 -20.37 -14.87
CA THR A 391 -13.58 -19.29 -13.89
C THR A 391 -12.18 -18.84 -13.58
N PHE A 392 -12.00 -17.56 -13.27
CA PHE A 392 -10.71 -17.02 -12.84
C PHE A 392 -10.86 -16.24 -11.53
N ASP A 393 -9.77 -16.15 -10.80
CA ASP A 393 -9.70 -15.50 -9.51
C ASP A 393 -9.03 -14.14 -9.69
N PHE A 394 -9.66 -13.06 -9.21
CA PHE A 394 -9.09 -11.72 -9.26
C PHE A 394 -9.55 -10.92 -8.03
N LEU A 395 -8.60 -10.27 -7.35
CA LEU A 395 -8.85 -9.44 -6.16
C LEU A 395 -9.72 -10.08 -5.06
N GLY A 396 -9.57 -11.38 -4.82
CA GLY A 396 -10.31 -12.10 -3.78
C GLY A 396 -11.66 -12.65 -4.21
N PHE A 397 -12.05 -12.46 -5.46
CA PHE A 397 -13.29 -13.00 -6.04
C PHE A 397 -13.00 -13.96 -7.18
N THR A 398 -13.74 -15.07 -7.21
CA THR A 398 -13.88 -15.92 -8.39
C THR A 398 -14.95 -15.31 -9.30
N HIS A 399 -14.57 -15.04 -10.54
CA HIS A 399 -15.43 -14.48 -11.58
C HIS A 399 -16.04 -15.63 -12.39
N ILE A 400 -17.36 -15.60 -12.52
CA ILE A 400 -18.16 -16.67 -13.11
C ILE A 400 -19.07 -16.08 -14.18
N CYS A 401 -19.06 -16.69 -15.37
CA CYS A 401 -20.06 -16.42 -16.40
C CYS A 401 -21.43 -16.92 -15.95
N ASP A 402 -22.40 -16.03 -15.91
CA ASP A 402 -23.73 -16.33 -15.40
C ASP A 402 -24.80 -15.56 -16.19
N GLN A 403 -26.06 -15.91 -15.99
CA GLN A 403 -27.19 -15.25 -16.63
C GLN A 403 -28.21 -14.81 -15.59
N THR A 404 -28.78 -13.63 -15.80
CA THR A 404 -29.95 -13.16 -15.04
C THR A 404 -31.16 -14.02 -15.35
N ARG A 405 -32.23 -13.87 -14.55
CA ARG A 405 -33.52 -14.55 -14.81
C ARG A 405 -34.08 -14.23 -16.20
N ASN A 406 -33.74 -13.06 -16.74
CA ASN A 406 -34.19 -12.60 -18.06
C ASN A 406 -33.22 -13.00 -19.19
N GLY A 407 -32.27 -13.90 -18.93
CA GLY A 407 -31.31 -14.40 -19.91
C GLY A 407 -30.11 -13.47 -20.20
N MET A 408 -30.10 -12.23 -19.67
CA MET A 408 -28.96 -11.31 -19.88
C MET A 408 -27.69 -11.83 -19.21
N PHE A 409 -26.57 -11.78 -19.94
CA PHE A 409 -25.25 -12.16 -19.44
C PHE A 409 -24.78 -11.24 -18.32
N VAL A 410 -24.27 -11.85 -17.24
CA VAL A 410 -23.66 -11.14 -16.11
C VAL A 410 -22.41 -11.86 -15.63
N VAL A 411 -21.46 -11.07 -15.14
CA VAL A 411 -20.28 -11.59 -14.44
C VAL A 411 -20.61 -11.65 -12.96
N ARG A 412 -20.89 -12.85 -12.47
CA ARG A 412 -21.13 -13.09 -11.04
C ARG A 412 -19.77 -13.18 -10.32
N ARG A 413 -19.67 -12.53 -9.17
CA ARG A 413 -18.47 -12.53 -8.32
C ARG A 413 -18.78 -13.22 -7.01
N VAL A 414 -17.99 -14.24 -6.66
CA VAL A 414 -18.13 -14.96 -5.39
C VAL A 414 -16.80 -15.00 -4.65
N THR A 415 -16.80 -15.03 -3.32
CA THR A 415 -15.53 -15.08 -2.58
C THR A 415 -14.77 -16.38 -2.90
N ILE A 416 -13.46 -16.24 -3.15
CA ILE A 416 -12.55 -17.37 -3.39
C ILE A 416 -12.65 -18.37 -2.23
N ALA A 417 -12.95 -19.63 -2.56
CA ALA A 417 -13.16 -20.70 -1.59
C ALA A 417 -11.95 -20.90 -0.66
N LYS A 418 -10.75 -20.89 -1.25
CA LYS A 418 -9.48 -21.03 -0.52
C LYS A 418 -9.31 -19.92 0.51
N ARG A 419 -9.63 -18.67 0.15
CA ARG A 419 -9.51 -17.51 1.04
C ARG A 419 -10.51 -17.57 2.18
N MET A 420 -11.77 -17.88 1.89
CA MET A 420 -12.79 -18.08 2.92
C MET A 420 -12.40 -19.16 3.93
N ARG A 421 -11.91 -20.32 3.47
CA ARG A 421 -11.42 -21.40 4.33
C ARG A 421 -10.24 -20.97 5.20
N ALA A 422 -9.27 -20.25 4.63
CA ALA A 422 -8.14 -19.71 5.38
C ALA A 422 -8.59 -18.73 6.47
N THR A 423 -9.54 -17.84 6.17
CA THR A 423 -10.11 -16.91 7.15
C THR A 423 -10.84 -17.65 8.28
N ILE A 424 -11.62 -18.69 7.98
CA ILE A 424 -12.29 -19.50 9.00
C ILE A 424 -11.26 -20.23 9.88
N LYS A 425 -10.18 -20.77 9.28
CA LYS A 425 -9.08 -21.41 10.01
C LYS A 425 -8.43 -20.44 11.01
N GLU A 426 -8.16 -19.21 10.58
CA GLU A 426 -7.61 -18.16 11.45
C GLU A 426 -8.58 -17.79 12.57
N ILE A 427 -9.87 -17.63 12.27
CA ILE A 427 -10.91 -17.36 13.28
C ILE A 427 -10.94 -18.46 14.33
N ARG A 428 -10.89 -19.74 13.92
CA ARG A 428 -10.85 -20.88 14.85
C ARG A 428 -9.59 -20.84 15.73
N ALA A 429 -8.43 -20.51 15.17
CA ALA A 429 -7.18 -20.38 15.93
C ALA A 429 -7.24 -19.23 16.95
N GLN A 430 -7.78 -18.08 16.55
CA GLN A 430 -7.96 -16.92 17.44
C GLN A 430 -9.00 -17.21 18.54
N LEU A 431 -10.12 -17.85 18.22
CA LEU A 431 -11.10 -18.30 19.20
C LEU A 431 -10.49 -19.25 20.23
N HIS A 432 -9.57 -20.12 19.81
CA HIS A 432 -8.85 -21.00 20.72
C HIS A 432 -7.97 -20.21 21.70
N LYS A 433 -7.21 -19.21 21.22
CA LYS A 433 -6.39 -18.34 22.08
C LYS A 433 -7.23 -17.50 23.03
N ARG A 434 -8.38 -17.01 22.58
CA ARG A 434 -9.30 -16.14 23.31
C ARG A 434 -10.32 -16.91 24.18
N ARG A 435 -10.16 -18.23 24.34
CA ARG A 435 -11.15 -19.09 25.03
C ARG A 435 -11.47 -18.67 26.48
N HIS A 436 -10.55 -17.97 27.12
CA HIS A 436 -10.67 -17.49 28.51
C HIS A 436 -11.36 -16.13 28.62
N GLU A 437 -11.50 -15.38 27.53
CA GLU A 437 -12.14 -14.05 27.53
C GLU A 437 -13.64 -14.15 27.81
N SER A 438 -14.26 -13.04 28.22
CA SER A 438 -15.71 -13.01 28.46
C SER A 438 -16.50 -13.11 27.14
N VAL A 439 -17.73 -13.64 27.23
CA VAL A 439 -18.62 -13.80 26.06
C VAL A 439 -18.83 -12.48 25.30
N PRO A 440 -19.07 -11.32 25.95
CA PRO A 440 -19.28 -10.07 25.25
C PRO A 440 -18.03 -9.60 24.47
N VAL A 441 -16.83 -9.80 25.03
CA VAL A 441 -15.57 -9.41 24.37
C VAL A 441 -15.36 -10.22 23.09
N ILE A 442 -15.56 -11.54 23.15
CA ILE A 442 -15.47 -12.42 21.98
C ILE A 442 -16.56 -12.05 20.95
N GLY A 443 -17.80 -11.80 21.41
CA GLY A 443 -18.91 -11.39 20.55
C GLY A 443 -18.63 -10.08 19.80
N GLN A 444 -18.13 -9.05 20.49
CA GLN A 444 -17.75 -7.78 19.86
C GLN A 444 -16.59 -7.93 18.88
N TRP A 445 -15.60 -8.78 19.19
CA TRP A 445 -14.49 -9.10 18.29
C TRP A 445 -15.00 -9.80 17.01
N LEU A 446 -15.86 -10.81 17.15
CA LEU A 446 -16.50 -11.48 16.01
C LEU A 446 -17.37 -10.53 15.18
N SER A 447 -18.11 -9.64 15.84
CA SER A 447 -18.94 -8.64 15.15
C SER A 447 -18.08 -7.73 14.27
N ARG A 448 -16.98 -7.21 14.80
CA ARG A 448 -16.03 -6.37 14.04
C ARG A 448 -15.41 -7.12 12.87
N LEU A 449 -14.98 -8.37 13.07
CA LEU A 449 -14.45 -9.22 12.00
C LEU A 449 -15.47 -9.50 10.91
N PHE A 450 -16.70 -9.87 11.30
CA PHE A 450 -17.76 -10.21 10.35
C PHE A 450 -18.22 -9.00 9.55
N LYS A 451 -18.43 -7.86 10.20
CA LYS A 451 -18.72 -6.58 9.52
C LYS A 451 -17.57 -6.21 8.58
N GLY A 452 -16.32 -6.35 9.02
CA GLY A 452 -15.14 -6.10 8.19
C GLY A 452 -15.08 -6.97 6.94
N TYR A 453 -15.38 -8.27 7.10
CA TYR A 453 -15.45 -9.20 5.99
C TYR A 453 -16.58 -8.85 5.00
N CYS A 454 -17.77 -8.54 5.51
CA CYS A 454 -18.92 -8.16 4.67
C CYS A 454 -18.67 -6.82 3.96
N ASN A 455 -18.02 -5.85 4.59
CA ASN A 455 -17.68 -4.57 3.97
C ASN A 455 -16.87 -4.73 2.68
N TYR A 456 -16.09 -5.81 2.54
CA TYR A 456 -15.37 -6.12 1.31
C TYR A 456 -16.16 -7.09 0.41
N TYR A 457 -16.69 -8.19 0.96
CA TYR A 457 -17.25 -9.28 0.14
C TYR A 457 -18.74 -9.16 -0.16
N HIS A 458 -19.47 -8.20 0.42
CA HIS A 458 -20.92 -8.03 0.19
C HIS A 458 -21.21 -7.34 -1.14
N VAL A 459 -20.96 -8.09 -2.22
CA VAL A 459 -21.24 -7.70 -3.61
C VAL A 459 -22.46 -8.45 -4.16
N PRO A 460 -23.14 -7.91 -5.19
CA PRO A 460 -24.27 -8.59 -5.81
C PRO A 460 -23.91 -10.01 -6.27
N GLY A 461 -24.74 -10.98 -5.90
CA GLY A 461 -24.54 -12.40 -6.22
C GLY A 461 -23.70 -13.20 -5.22
N ASN A 462 -23.07 -12.58 -4.21
CA ASN A 462 -22.23 -13.27 -3.22
C ASN A 462 -22.94 -13.58 -1.87
N THR A 463 -24.19 -13.16 -1.68
CA THR A 463 -24.93 -13.28 -0.40
C THR A 463 -24.97 -14.72 0.12
N ARG A 464 -25.21 -15.71 -0.75
CA ARG A 464 -25.22 -17.14 -0.36
C ARG A 464 -23.90 -17.60 0.25
N ARG A 465 -22.78 -17.08 -0.24
CA ARG A 465 -21.44 -17.41 0.26
C ARG A 465 -21.19 -16.76 1.62
N LEU A 466 -21.72 -15.55 1.82
CA LEU A 466 -21.68 -14.85 3.10
C LEU A 466 -22.56 -15.53 4.15
N ASP A 467 -23.73 -16.04 3.77
CA ASP A 467 -24.58 -16.85 4.65
C ASP A 467 -23.88 -18.14 5.07
N ALA A 468 -23.17 -18.80 4.14
CA ALA A 468 -22.32 -19.95 4.47
C ALA A 468 -21.17 -19.57 5.42
N PHE A 469 -20.51 -18.44 5.18
CA PHE A 469 -19.45 -17.93 6.07
C PHE A 469 -19.98 -17.61 7.47
N ARG A 470 -21.15 -16.99 7.56
CA ARG A 470 -21.83 -16.73 8.83
C ARG A 470 -22.08 -18.02 9.60
N ARG A 471 -22.62 -19.05 8.95
CA ARG A 471 -22.84 -20.38 9.57
C ARG A 471 -21.54 -20.97 10.11
N GLU A 472 -20.47 -20.96 9.32
CA GLU A 472 -19.16 -21.47 9.74
C GLU A 472 -18.57 -20.71 10.93
N VAL A 473 -18.77 -19.39 11.01
CA VAL A 473 -18.34 -18.57 12.15
C VAL A 473 -19.16 -18.90 13.41
N ILE A 474 -20.49 -19.05 13.26
CA ILE A 474 -21.38 -19.47 14.35
C ILE A 474 -20.97 -20.85 14.87
N ASP A 475 -20.73 -21.80 13.97
CA ASP A 475 -20.30 -23.14 14.33
C ASP A 475 -18.93 -23.14 15.00
N ALA A 476 -17.96 -22.34 14.51
CA ALA A 476 -16.67 -22.18 15.14
C ALA A 476 -16.79 -21.62 16.57
N TRP A 477 -17.64 -20.61 16.77
CA TRP A 477 -17.86 -20.00 18.08
C TRP A 477 -18.56 -20.98 19.05
N ARG A 478 -19.56 -21.72 18.57
CA ARG A 478 -20.23 -22.78 19.32
C ARG A 478 -19.26 -23.89 19.73
N HIS A 479 -18.38 -24.32 18.83
CA HIS A 479 -17.34 -25.31 19.14
C HIS A 479 -16.37 -24.80 20.22
N ALA A 480 -15.97 -23.53 20.16
CA ALA A 480 -15.11 -22.92 21.19
C ALA A 480 -15.78 -22.95 22.57
N PHE A 481 -17.09 -22.67 22.67
CA PHE A 481 -17.83 -22.77 23.93
C PHE A 481 -17.88 -24.19 24.49
N LYS A 482 -18.17 -25.18 23.64
CA LYS A 482 -18.18 -26.60 24.06
C LYS A 482 -16.83 -27.07 24.62
N ARG A 483 -15.73 -26.49 24.15
CA ARG A 483 -14.37 -26.81 24.61
C ARG A 483 -13.95 -26.05 25.89
N ARG A 484 -14.68 -25.00 26.26
CA ARG A 484 -14.39 -24.17 27.45
C ARG A 484 -14.93 -24.76 28.75
N SER A 485 -16.06 -25.46 28.70
CA SER A 485 -16.73 -25.99 29.90
C SER A 485 -16.96 -27.50 29.76
N GLN A 486 -16.50 -28.27 30.75
CA GLN A 486 -16.77 -29.70 30.86
C GLN A 486 -18.21 -30.01 31.32
N ARG A 487 -18.92 -29.02 31.89
CA ARG A 487 -20.18 -29.23 32.62
C ARG A 487 -21.43 -28.61 31.98
N HIS A 488 -21.32 -27.93 30.84
CA HIS A 488 -22.49 -27.27 30.22
C HIS A 488 -22.46 -27.37 28.69
N ARG A 489 -23.41 -28.14 28.11
CA ARG A 489 -23.66 -28.13 26.66
C ARG A 489 -24.31 -26.80 26.28
N MET A 490 -23.66 -25.99 25.45
CA MET A 490 -24.27 -24.80 24.85
C MET A 490 -25.47 -25.23 24.00
N ASN A 491 -26.69 -24.90 24.44
CA ASN A 491 -27.92 -25.17 23.68
C ASN A 491 -28.09 -24.16 22.54
N TRP A 492 -28.89 -24.53 21.52
CA TRP A 492 -29.07 -23.69 20.34
C TRP A 492 -29.82 -22.40 20.64
N GLU A 493 -30.69 -22.37 21.65
CA GLU A 493 -31.43 -21.17 22.06
C GLU A 493 -30.50 -20.07 22.57
N ARG A 494 -29.61 -20.39 23.53
CA ARG A 494 -28.61 -19.43 24.04
C ARG A 494 -27.65 -18.99 22.95
N MET A 495 -27.24 -19.92 22.08
CA MET A 495 -26.41 -19.56 20.92
C MET A 495 -27.14 -18.60 19.98
N THR A 496 -28.42 -18.85 19.71
CA THR A 496 -29.24 -18.00 18.84
C THR A 496 -29.40 -16.59 19.42
N ALA A 497 -29.61 -16.46 20.73
CA ALA A 497 -29.66 -15.18 21.42
C ALA A 497 -28.34 -14.39 21.24
N LEU A 498 -27.19 -15.03 21.48
CA LEU A 498 -25.87 -14.41 21.29
C LEU A 498 -25.60 -14.03 19.83
N VAL A 499 -25.99 -14.89 18.89
CA VAL A 499 -25.81 -14.65 17.45
C VAL A 499 -26.64 -13.45 17.00
N ARG A 500 -27.88 -13.31 17.48
CA ARG A 500 -28.72 -12.14 17.18
C ARG A 500 -28.10 -10.84 17.70
N LEU A 501 -27.44 -10.87 18.85
CA LEU A 501 -26.75 -9.71 19.42
C LEU A 501 -25.50 -9.29 18.64
N PHE A 502 -24.67 -10.25 18.22
CA PHE A 502 -23.31 -9.94 17.75
C PHE A 502 -23.06 -10.16 16.25
N ILE A 503 -23.77 -11.10 15.62
CA ILE A 503 -23.51 -11.54 14.24
C ILE A 503 -24.74 -11.26 13.35
N PRO A 504 -24.81 -10.06 12.74
CA PRO A 504 -25.95 -9.67 11.89
C PRO A 504 -26.07 -10.59 10.68
N TYR A 505 -27.24 -10.59 10.04
CA TYR A 505 -27.40 -11.25 8.76
C TYR A 505 -26.71 -10.42 7.65
N PRO A 506 -26.09 -11.04 6.63
CA PRO A 506 -25.48 -10.29 5.53
C PRO A 506 -26.44 -9.31 4.88
N ARG A 507 -27.73 -9.67 4.77
CA ARG A 507 -28.77 -8.84 4.16
C ARG A 507 -29.09 -7.56 4.94
N GLU A 508 -28.78 -7.52 6.24
CA GLU A 508 -28.97 -6.33 7.09
C GLU A 508 -27.79 -5.36 6.95
N LEU A 509 -26.69 -5.79 6.32
CA LEU A 509 -25.51 -4.97 6.12
C LEU A 509 -25.55 -4.29 4.74
N PRO A 510 -24.90 -3.12 4.59
CA PRO A 510 -24.79 -2.44 3.31
C PRO A 510 -24.20 -3.37 2.24
N MET A 511 -24.88 -3.47 1.10
CA MET A 511 -24.37 -4.16 -0.08
C MET A 511 -23.71 -3.14 -1.01
N HIS A 512 -22.60 -3.53 -1.64
CA HIS A 512 -22.02 -2.73 -2.71
C HIS A 512 -23.01 -2.59 -3.87
N PRO A 513 -23.16 -1.39 -4.46
CA PRO A 513 -23.99 -1.21 -5.64
C PRO A 513 -23.54 -2.10 -6.81
N TYR A 514 -24.44 -2.29 -7.78
CA TYR A 514 -24.11 -3.00 -9.01
C TYR A 514 -22.96 -2.30 -9.77
N PRO A 515 -22.06 -3.07 -10.43
CA PRO A 515 -20.91 -2.52 -11.13
C PRO A 515 -21.23 -1.38 -12.10
N ILE A 516 -22.31 -1.53 -12.88
CA ILE A 516 -22.75 -0.54 -13.88
C ILE A 516 -23.07 0.81 -13.21
N ALA A 517 -23.79 0.78 -12.08
CA ALA A 517 -24.15 1.99 -11.35
C ALA A 517 -22.92 2.69 -10.75
N ARG A 518 -22.04 1.94 -10.07
CA ARG A 518 -20.85 2.52 -9.41
C ARG A 518 -19.81 3.01 -10.42
N PHE A 519 -19.63 2.29 -11.53
CA PHE A 519 -18.72 2.70 -12.60
C PHE A 519 -19.26 3.92 -13.37
N GLY A 520 -20.56 3.95 -13.67
CA GLY A 520 -21.22 5.08 -14.33
C GLY A 520 -21.09 6.38 -13.54
N VAL A 521 -21.40 6.35 -12.24
CA VAL A 521 -21.28 7.52 -11.34
C VAL A 521 -19.84 8.04 -11.27
N LYS A 522 -18.84 7.16 -11.26
CA LYS A 522 -17.42 7.57 -11.20
C LYS A 522 -16.86 8.10 -12.52
N THR A 523 -17.46 7.75 -13.66
CA THR A 523 -16.95 8.12 -15.00
C THR A 523 -17.67 9.32 -15.62
N GLN A 524 -18.81 9.77 -15.07
CA GLN A 524 -19.50 10.98 -15.57
C GLN A 524 -18.65 12.27 -15.44
N GLY A 525 -17.62 12.30 -14.58
CA GLY A 525 -16.70 13.44 -14.45
C GLY A 525 -15.32 13.29 -15.11
N ARG A 526 -14.99 12.13 -15.72
CA ARG A 526 -13.68 11.85 -16.34
C ARG A 526 -13.83 10.90 -17.52
N SER A 527 -13.20 11.23 -18.66
CA SER A 527 -13.24 10.50 -19.92
C SER A 527 -13.43 8.99 -19.76
N ARG A 528 -14.51 8.45 -20.36
CA ARG A 528 -14.75 7.00 -20.49
C ARG A 528 -13.48 6.37 -21.04
N MET A 529 -13.08 5.21 -20.49
CA MET A 529 -11.96 4.40 -20.97
C MET A 529 -11.86 4.45 -22.51
N ARG A 530 -11.00 5.34 -23.01
CA ARG A 530 -10.57 5.41 -24.40
C ARG A 530 -9.12 4.98 -24.37
#